data_AF-D3GF16-F1
#
_entry.id   AF-D3GF16-F1
#
_cell.length_a   1.000
_cell.length_b   1.000
_cell.length_c   1.000
_cell.angle_alpha   90.00
_cell.angle_beta   90.00
_cell.angle_gamma   90.00
#
_symmetry.space_group_name_H-M   'P 1'
#
loop_
_entity.id
_entity.type
_entity.pdbx_description
1 polymer ?
#
loop_
_entity_poly.entity_id
_entity_poly.type
_entity_poly.pdbx_seq_one_letter_code
_entity_poly.pdbx_strand_id
1 'polypeptide(L)'
;ADEAEPLETWMKRYSEERSLILGKFKNKTLLGFIGASLSDVDHYSKEAMRTHIPHGETICVHSVCVDLNLQRQGIATKLLHEFVLHVKGGFPGAKRICLICHE
;
A
#
# COMPACT_ATOMS: atom_id res chain seq x y z
N ALA A 1 -16.88 1.86 8.23
CA ALA A 1 -16.34 1.26 9.46
C ALA A 1 -14.95 1.83 9.70
N ASP A 2 -14.53 1.91 10.96
CA ASP A 2 -13.23 2.40 11.42
C ASP A 2 -12.15 1.35 11.12
N GLU A 3 -11.78 1.23 9.85
CA GLU A 3 -10.73 0.33 9.34
C GLU A 3 -9.38 1.04 9.22
N ALA A 4 -9.31 2.30 9.66
CA ALA A 4 -8.08 3.06 9.62
C ALA A 4 -7.09 2.49 10.63
N GLU A 5 -5.92 2.07 10.15
CA GLU A 5 -4.84 1.70 11.06
C GLU A 5 -4.35 2.92 11.87
N PRO A 6 -3.95 2.72 13.14
CA PRO A 6 -3.40 3.79 13.97
C PRO A 6 -2.19 4.48 13.34
N LEU A 7 -2.00 5.77 13.65
CA LEU A 7 -0.89 6.57 13.14
C LEU A 7 0.48 5.95 13.47
N GLU A 8 0.62 5.33 14.63
CA GLU A 8 1.85 4.69 15.09
C GLU A 8 2.25 3.53 14.17
N THR A 9 1.26 2.75 13.69
CA THR A 9 1.47 1.67 12.73
C THR A 9 1.96 2.23 11.40
N TRP A 10 1.35 3.32 10.93
CA TRP A 10 1.79 4.03 9.73
C TRP A 10 3.21 4.59 9.85
N MET A 11 3.52 5.24 10.98
CA MET A 11 4.85 5.78 11.24
C MET A 11 5.91 4.69 11.28
N LYS A 12 5.60 3.54 11.87
CA LYS A 12 6.48 2.36 11.87
C LYS A 12 6.73 1.86 10.45
N ARG A 13 5.69 1.62 9.66
CA ARG A 13 5.83 1.17 8.25
C ARG A 13 6.60 2.19 7.41
N TYR A 14 6.33 3.47 7.61
CA TYR A 14 7.07 4.57 6.97
C TYR A 14 8.52 4.65 7.45
N SER A 15 8.88 4.15 8.63
CA SER A 15 10.29 4.02 9.02
C SER A 15 10.96 2.79 8.43
N GLU A 16 10.23 1.69 8.26
CA GLU A 16 10.74 0.40 7.81
C GLU A 16 10.99 0.40 6.29
N GLU A 17 10.01 0.80 5.49
CA GLU A 17 10.17 0.85 4.04
C GLU A 17 9.26 1.91 3.39
N ARG A 18 9.81 3.12 3.24
CA ARG A 18 9.10 4.29 2.68
C ARG A 18 8.67 4.08 1.24
N SER A 19 9.43 3.30 0.47
CA SER A 19 9.13 3.10 -0.95
C SER A 19 7.90 2.21 -1.19
N LEU A 20 7.34 1.59 -0.14
CA LEU A 20 6.04 0.90 -0.20
C LEU A 20 4.86 1.80 0.20
N ILE A 21 5.09 3.10 0.42
CA ILE A 21 4.05 4.08 0.69
C ILE A 21 4.05 5.12 -0.43
N LEU A 22 2.97 5.17 -1.20
CA LEU A 22 2.83 6.06 -2.35
C LEU A 22 1.63 6.99 -2.17
N GLY A 23 1.88 8.30 -2.21
CA GLY A 23 0.84 9.32 -2.11
C GLY A 23 0.56 10.02 -3.45
N LYS A 24 -0.72 10.24 -3.76
CA LYS A 24 -1.14 11.11 -4.85
C LYS A 24 -1.32 12.54 -4.35
N PHE A 25 -0.55 13.48 -4.87
CA PHE A 25 -0.64 14.89 -4.48
C PHE A 25 -1.14 15.77 -5.63
N LYS A 26 -1.88 16.82 -5.29
CA LYS A 26 -2.18 17.96 -6.17
C LYS A 26 -2.00 19.24 -5.37
N ASN A 27 -1.16 20.15 -5.85
CA ASN A 27 -0.87 21.43 -5.16
C ASN A 27 -0.46 21.25 -3.69
N LYS A 28 0.36 20.23 -3.39
CA LYS A 28 0.79 19.83 -2.03
C LYS A 28 -0.32 19.24 -1.12
N THR A 29 -1.55 19.13 -1.59
CA THR A 29 -2.63 18.41 -0.90
C THR A 29 -2.57 16.93 -1.26
N LEU A 30 -2.57 16.07 -0.24
CA LEU A 30 -2.68 14.62 -0.40
C LEU A 30 -4.14 14.28 -0.76
N LEU A 31 -4.35 13.64 -1.91
CA LEU A 31 -5.67 13.24 -2.39
C LEU A 31 -6.01 11.78 -2.04
N GLY A 32 -4.98 10.97 -1.85
CA GLY A 32 -5.08 9.55 -1.54
C GLY A 32 -3.70 8.92 -1.45
N PHE A 33 -3.63 7.74 -0.85
CA PHE A 33 -2.38 7.02 -0.67
C PHE A 33 -2.59 5.50 -0.74
N ILE A 34 -1.49 4.80 -1.01
CA ILE A 34 -1.36 3.36 -0.89
C ILE A 34 -0.28 3.06 0.12
N GLY A 35 -0.52 2.06 0.97
CA GLY A 35 0.50 1.50 1.85
C GLY A 35 0.56 -0.01 1.75
N ALA A 36 1.78 -0.53 1.73
CA ALA A 36 2.06 -1.94 1.61
C ALA A 36 3.25 -2.37 2.48
N SER A 37 3.46 -3.68 2.59
CA SER A 37 4.68 -4.30 3.13
C SER A 37 5.14 -5.44 2.22
N LEU A 38 6.37 -5.91 2.43
CA LEU A 38 6.86 -7.15 1.84
C LEU A 38 6.59 -8.32 2.79
N SER A 39 6.36 -9.48 2.19
CA SER A 39 6.16 -10.74 2.87
C SER A 39 6.80 -11.88 2.08
N ASP A 40 7.24 -12.92 2.78
CA ASP A 40 7.79 -14.16 2.25
C ASP A 40 6.72 -15.21 1.94
N VAL A 41 5.48 -15.03 2.42
CA VAL A 41 4.36 -15.91 2.07
C VAL A 41 3.78 -15.55 0.70
N ASP A 42 3.27 -16.55 -0.02
CA ASP A 42 2.73 -16.39 -1.38
C ASP A 42 1.23 -16.05 -1.44
N HIS A 43 0.56 -16.08 -0.29
CA HIS A 43 -0.85 -15.79 -0.12
C HIS A 43 -1.06 -14.80 1.02
N TYR A 44 -2.24 -14.18 1.05
CA TYR A 44 -2.61 -13.30 2.14
C TYR A 44 -2.79 -14.07 3.45
N SER A 45 -2.22 -13.57 4.54
CA SER A 45 -2.55 -13.95 5.92
C SER A 45 -2.59 -12.71 6.80
N LYS A 46 -3.32 -12.75 7.93
CA LYS A 46 -3.34 -11.64 8.91
C LYS A 46 -1.94 -11.34 9.46
N GLU A 47 -1.07 -12.35 9.53
CA GLU A 47 0.32 -12.19 9.98
C GLU A 47 1.18 -11.48 8.93
N ALA A 48 0.99 -11.84 7.65
CA ALA A 48 1.67 -11.18 6.51
C ALA A 48 1.30 -9.69 6.40
N MET A 49 0.09 -9.30 6.81
CA MET A 49 -0.30 -7.88 6.87
C MET A 49 0.44 -7.05 7.92
N ARG A 50 0.91 -7.69 8.99
CA ARG A 50 1.44 -7.02 10.18
C ARG A 50 2.95 -6.96 10.22
N THR A 51 3.61 -7.77 9.39
CA THR A 51 5.06 -7.95 9.44
C THR A 51 5.66 -7.54 8.10
N HIS A 52 6.65 -6.66 8.14
CA HIS A 52 7.50 -6.37 6.99
C HIS A 52 8.66 -7.37 6.99
N ILE A 53 8.78 -8.15 5.93
CA ILE A 53 9.90 -9.06 5.70
C ILE A 53 10.77 -8.48 4.58
N PRO A 54 11.96 -7.93 4.90
CA PRO A 54 12.89 -7.46 3.89
C PRO A 54 13.18 -8.56 2.87
N HIS A 55 13.23 -8.20 1.59
CA HIS A 55 13.45 -9.13 0.47
C HIS A 55 12.37 -10.21 0.28
N GLY A 56 11.19 -10.07 0.90
CA GLY A 56 10.03 -10.90 0.60
C GLY A 56 9.64 -10.86 -0.89
N GLU A 57 8.98 -11.90 -1.36
CA GLU A 57 8.59 -12.03 -2.78
C GLU A 57 7.15 -11.53 -3.03
N THR A 58 6.40 -11.21 -1.99
CA THR A 58 5.02 -10.78 -2.07
C THR A 58 4.87 -9.38 -1.48
N ILE A 59 4.24 -8.48 -2.24
CA ILE A 59 3.84 -7.16 -1.75
C ILE A 59 2.40 -7.24 -1.28
N CYS A 60 2.17 -7.04 0.02
CA CYS A 60 0.84 -7.03 0.62
C CYS A 60 0.36 -5.58 0.73
N VAL A 61 -0.67 -5.21 -0.04
CA VAL A 61 -1.31 -3.90 0.05
C VAL A 61 -2.32 -3.92 1.19
N HIS A 62 -2.10 -3.07 2.19
CA HIS A 62 -2.94 -2.99 3.38
C HIS A 62 -4.02 -1.93 3.26
N SER A 63 -3.74 -0.87 2.50
CA SER A 63 -4.66 0.25 2.39
C SER A 63 -4.55 0.93 1.04
N VAL A 64 -5.71 1.27 0.49
CA VAL A 64 -5.88 2.15 -0.65
C VAL A 64 -6.94 3.17 -0.25
N CYS A 65 -6.50 4.39 0.08
CA CYS A 65 -7.39 5.41 0.62
C CYS A 65 -7.43 6.62 -0.32
N VAL A 66 -8.62 7.18 -0.49
CA VAL A 66 -8.85 8.43 -1.22
C VAL A 66 -9.75 9.31 -0.35
N ASP A 67 -9.44 10.62 -0.31
CA ASP A 67 -10.28 11.60 0.37
C ASP A 67 -11.75 11.41 0.00
N LEU A 68 -12.63 11.41 1.00
CA LEU A 68 -14.05 11.08 0.84
C LEU A 68 -14.72 11.94 -0.24
N ASN A 69 -14.35 13.21 -0.34
CA ASN A 69 -14.94 14.16 -1.31
C ASN A 69 -14.42 13.95 -2.74
N LEU A 70 -13.38 13.14 -2.91
CA LEU A 70 -12.71 12.88 -4.18
C LEU A 70 -12.87 11.44 -4.67
N GLN A 71 -13.64 10.62 -3.95
CA GLN A 71 -13.95 9.25 -4.35
C GLN A 71 -14.78 9.20 -5.64
N ARG A 72 -14.81 8.04 -6.30
CA ARG A 72 -15.53 7.79 -7.56
C ARG A 72 -15.06 8.63 -8.77
N GLN A 73 -13.90 9.27 -8.68
CA GLN A 73 -13.27 10.03 -9.76
C GLN A 73 -12.08 9.28 -10.42
N GLY A 74 -11.93 7.98 -10.14
CA GLY A 74 -10.85 7.15 -10.68
C GLY A 74 -9.46 7.39 -10.06
N ILE A 75 -9.37 8.13 -8.95
CA ILE A 75 -8.09 8.43 -8.28
C ILE A 75 -7.42 7.16 -7.76
N ALA A 76 -8.15 6.30 -7.06
CA ALA A 76 -7.62 5.03 -6.53
C ALA A 76 -7.06 4.14 -7.64
N THR A 77 -7.77 4.03 -8.77
CA THR A 77 -7.32 3.27 -9.94
C THR A 77 -6.01 3.81 -10.50
N LYS A 78 -5.91 5.13 -10.70
CA LYS A 78 -4.67 5.77 -11.17
C LYS A 78 -3.52 5.54 -10.19
N LEU A 79 -3.80 5.65 -8.90
CA LEU A 79 -2.81 5.44 -7.85
C LEU A 79 -2.32 3.98 -7.80
N LEU A 80 -3.22 3.00 -7.97
CA LEU A 80 -2.86 1.59 -8.08
C LEU A 80 -1.98 1.31 -9.31
N HIS A 81 -2.30 1.89 -10.47
CA HIS A 81 -1.44 1.76 -11.66
C HIS A 81 -0.05 2.34 -11.42
N GLU A 82 0.03 3.54 -10.84
CA GLU A 82 1.30 4.18 -10.48
C GLU A 82 2.08 3.31 -9.47
N PHE A 83 1.40 2.74 -8.47
CA PHE A 83 1.99 1.84 -7.49
C PHE A 83 2.56 0.57 -8.12
N VAL A 84 1.82 -0.09 -9.01
CA VAL A 84 2.30 -1.30 -9.72
C VAL A 84 3.57 -1.00 -10.52
N LEU A 85 3.61 0.12 -11.24
CA LEU A 85 4.81 0.54 -11.98
C LEU A 85 5.97 0.86 -11.05
N HIS A 86 5.69 1.56 -9.96
CA HIS A 86 6.69 1.90 -8.93
C HIS A 86 7.35 0.65 -8.36
N VAL A 87 6.54 -0.31 -7.89
CA VAL A 87 7.10 -1.49 -7.23
C VAL A 87 7.76 -2.46 -8.18
N LYS A 88 7.30 -2.53 -9.44
CA LYS A 88 7.96 -3.31 -10.49
C LYS A 88 9.40 -2.83 -10.75
N GLY A 89 9.65 -1.53 -10.63
CA GLY A 89 10.99 -0.95 -10.79
C GLY A 89 11.84 -0.98 -9.52
N GLY A 90 11.21 -0.81 -8.35
CA GLY A 90 11.90 -0.70 -7.06
C GLY A 90 12.17 -2.02 -6.35
N PHE A 91 11.40 -3.07 -6.64
CA PHE A 91 11.43 -4.35 -5.92
C PHE A 91 11.60 -5.52 -6.89
N PRO A 92 12.78 -5.72 -7.49
CA PRO A 92 13.00 -6.76 -8.50
C PRO A 92 12.80 -8.19 -7.99
N GLY A 93 12.88 -8.41 -6.67
CA GLY A 93 12.59 -9.71 -6.04
C GLY A 93 11.10 -9.98 -5.81
N ALA A 94 10.24 -8.95 -5.88
CA ALA A 94 8.81 -9.13 -5.71
C ALA A 94 8.21 -9.80 -6.95
N LYS A 95 7.54 -10.93 -6.75
CA LYS A 95 6.90 -11.73 -7.80
C LYS A 95 5.41 -11.45 -7.92
N ARG A 96 4.77 -10.93 -6.86
CA ARG A 96 3.32 -10.74 -6.80
C ARG A 96 2.91 -9.60 -5.88
N ILE A 97 1.70 -9.10 -6.12
CA ILE A 97 1.01 -8.13 -5.28
C ILE A 97 -0.30 -8.77 -4.83
N CYS A 98 -0.57 -8.73 -3.53
CA CYS A 98 -1.78 -9.26 -2.92
C CYS A 98 -2.52 -8.14 -2.19
N LEU A 99 -3.84 -8.12 -2.31
CA LEU A 99 -4.72 -7.24 -1.56
C LEU A 99 -6.00 -7.99 -1.21
N ILE A 100 -6.65 -7.59 -0.12
CA ILE A 100 -8.02 -8.00 0.18
C ILE A 100 -8.91 -6.77 0.10
N CYS A 101 -10.09 -6.98 -0.48
CA CYS A 101 -11.17 -6.02 -0.46
C CYS A 101 -12.37 -6.69 0.22
N HIS A 102 -13.04 -5.99 1.11
CA HIS A 102 -14.33 -6.40 1.64
C HIS A 102 -15.44 -5.70 0.83
N GLU A 103 -16.61 -6.34 0.73
CA GLU A 103 -17.83 -5.75 0.13
C GLU A 103 -18.52 -4.76 1.06
#